data_AF-A0A7L2GNN9-F1
#
_entry.id   AF-A0A7L2GNN9-F1
#
_cell.length_a   1.000
_cell.length_b   1.000
_cell.length_c   1.000
_cell.angle_alpha   90.00
_cell.angle_beta   90.00
_cell.angle_gamma   90.00
#
_symmetry.space_group_name_H-M   'P 1'
#
loop_
_entity.id
_entity.type
_entity.pdbx_description
1 polymer ?
#
loop_
_entity_poly.entity_id
_entity_poly.type
_entity_poly.pdbx_seq_one_letter_code
_entity_poly.pdbx_strand_id
1 'polypeptide(L)'
;KPETAAVLKRTVEALMERGAVVRNLENLGERSLPYKISKHKERHRRGGYFLIDLEGPPSIVSTMMDHLGRDIDVIRRAFIKHPVSKTEECSGIIPANYEDKLIAKK
;
A
#
# COMPACT_ATOMS: atom_id res chain seq x y z
N LYS A 1 -15.65 17.40 -4.39
CA LYS A 1 -15.17 16.90 -5.70
C LYS A 1 -15.95 15.64 -6.05
N PRO A 2 -17.01 15.73 -6.87
CA PRO A 2 -17.92 14.61 -7.12
C PRO A 2 -17.23 13.44 -7.84
N GLU A 3 -16.30 13.74 -8.75
CA GLU A 3 -15.56 12.74 -9.52
C GLU A 3 -14.72 11.82 -8.62
N THR A 4 -13.95 12.37 -7.68
CA THR A 4 -13.14 11.58 -6.74
C THR A 4 -13.99 10.67 -5.86
N ALA A 5 -15.15 11.15 -5.41
CA ALA A 5 -16.08 10.33 -4.64
C ALA A 5 -16.62 9.15 -5.46
N ALA A 6 -16.92 9.37 -6.75
CA ALA A 6 -17.36 8.32 -7.65
C ALA A 6 -16.26 7.26 -7.88
N VAL A 7 -15.00 7.67 -8.02
CA VAL A 7 -13.84 6.77 -8.15
C VAL A 7 -13.66 5.91 -6.90
N LEU A 8 -13.74 6.51 -5.72
CA LEU A 8 -13.63 5.78 -4.46
C LEU A 8 -14.78 4.79 -4.29
N LYS A 9 -16.01 5.22 -4.57
CA LYS A 9 -17.20 4.38 -4.49
C LYS A 9 -17.07 3.14 -5.36
N ARG A 10 -16.79 3.29 -6.66
CA ARG A 10 -16.64 2.14 -7.57
C ARG A 10 -15.47 1.23 -7.19
N THR A 11 -14.40 1.80 -6.62
CA THR A 11 -13.24 1.01 -6.15
C THR A 11 -13.61 0.16 -4.94
N VAL A 12 -14.33 0.72 -3.98
CA VAL A 12 -14.82 0.01 -2.78
C VAL A 12 -15.84 -1.05 -3.16
N GLU A 13 -16.78 -0.73 -4.05
CA GLU A 13 -17.76 -1.69 -4.59
C GLU A 13 -17.05 -2.89 -5.24
N ALA A 14 -16.05 -2.64 -6.10
CA ALA A 14 -15.26 -3.69 -6.72
C ALA A 14 -14.48 -4.56 -5.71
N LEU A 15 -14.03 -4.00 -4.59
CA LEU A 15 -13.41 -4.77 -3.51
C LEU A 15 -14.44 -5.68 -2.82
N MET A 16 -15.61 -5.15 -2.50
CA MET A 16 -16.68 -5.88 -1.81
C MET A 16 -17.24 -7.02 -2.67
N GLU A 17 -17.43 -6.80 -3.98
CA GLU A 17 -17.84 -7.83 -4.94
C GLU A 17 -16.90 -9.04 -4.99
N ARG A 18 -15.62 -8.84 -4.68
CA ARG A 18 -14.58 -9.88 -4.69
C ARG A 18 -14.35 -10.50 -3.30
N GLY A 19 -15.23 -10.21 -2.34
CA GLY A 19 -15.19 -10.80 -1.00
C GLY A 19 -14.20 -10.14 -0.05
N ALA A 20 -13.79 -8.89 -0.28
CA ALA A 20 -13.08 -8.11 0.72
C ALA A 20 -14.04 -7.34 1.64
N VAL A 21 -13.70 -7.31 2.92
CA VAL A 21 -14.33 -6.49 3.95
C VAL A 21 -13.46 -5.24 4.15
N VAL A 22 -14.01 -4.07 3.82
CA VAL A 22 -13.31 -2.79 3.99
C VAL A 22 -13.43 -2.34 5.46
N ARG A 23 -12.29 -2.12 6.11
CA ARG A 23 -12.20 -1.68 7.51
C ARG A 23 -12.14 -0.16 7.63
N ASN A 24 -11.29 0.47 6.82
CA ASN A 24 -11.04 1.90 6.90
C ASN A 24 -10.70 2.47 5.52
N LEU A 25 -11.01 3.75 5.32
CA LEU A 25 -10.65 4.52 4.14
C LEU A 25 -10.10 5.87 4.59
N GLU A 26 -8.81 6.09 4.35
CA GLU A 26 -8.12 7.31 4.73
C GLU A 26 -7.76 8.14 3.50
N ASN A 27 -7.91 9.46 3.63
CA ASN A 27 -7.52 10.44 2.62
C ASN A 27 -6.27 11.19 3.09
N LEU A 28 -5.12 10.92 2.46
CA LEU A 28 -3.83 11.58 2.78
C LEU A 28 -3.66 12.94 2.08
N GLY A 29 -4.67 13.35 1.31
CA GLY A 29 -4.75 14.61 0.59
C GLY A 29 -4.19 14.55 -0.83
N GLU A 30 -4.41 15.64 -1.56
CA GLU A 30 -3.88 15.84 -2.89
C GLU A 30 -2.52 16.54 -2.82
N ARG A 31 -1.47 15.89 -3.32
CA ARG A 31 -0.09 16.39 -3.26
C ARG A 31 0.56 16.42 -4.63
N SER A 32 1.64 17.17 -4.76
CA SER A 32 2.56 17.00 -5.89
C SER A 32 3.16 15.60 -5.86
N LEU A 33 3.25 14.97 -7.02
CA LEU A 33 3.92 13.68 -7.15
C LEU A 33 5.44 13.91 -7.03
N PRO A 34 6.18 12.99 -6.40
CA PRO A 34 7.64 13.10 -6.28
C PRO A 34 8.34 13.08 -7.65
N TYR A 35 7.69 12.49 -8.65
CA TYR A 35 8.13 12.49 -10.04
C TYR A 35 6.92 12.40 -10.97
N LYS A 36 7.14 12.71 -12.26
CA LYS A 36 6.11 12.67 -13.29
C LYS A 36 5.69 11.23 -13.59
N ILE A 37 4.39 10.94 -13.48
CA ILE A 37 3.82 9.64 -13.84
C ILE A 37 3.12 9.76 -15.19
N SER A 38 3.47 8.91 -16.15
CA SER A 38 2.77 8.83 -17.44
C SER A 38 1.90 7.57 -17.44
N LYS A 39 0.58 7.73 -17.52
CA LYS A 39 -0.38 6.62 -17.45
C LYS A 39 -1.63 7.00 -18.26
N HIS A 40 -2.28 6.03 -18.90
CA HIS A 40 -3.49 6.24 -19.69
C HIS A 40 -3.39 7.37 -20.74
N LYS A 41 -2.22 7.50 -21.40
CA LYS A 41 -1.89 8.58 -22.36
C LYS A 41 -1.85 10.00 -21.76
N GLU A 42 -1.90 10.14 -20.44
CA GLU A 42 -1.78 11.40 -19.73
C GLU A 42 -0.48 11.45 -18.90
N ARG A 43 -0.04 12.66 -18.58
CA ARG A 43 1.19 12.98 -17.87
C ARG A 43 0.88 13.75 -16.59
N HIS A 44 0.81 13.04 -15.46
CA HIS A 44 0.39 13.58 -14.17
C HIS A 44 1.57 14.15 -13.37
N ARG A 45 1.33 15.29 -12.71
CA ARG A 45 2.26 15.95 -11.76
C ARG A 45 1.69 16.08 -10.35
N ARG A 46 0.38 15.87 -10.18
CA ARG A 46 -0.35 15.90 -8.91
C ARG A 46 -1.23 14.66 -8.82
N GLY A 47 -1.56 14.24 -7.61
CA GLY A 47 -2.44 13.11 -7.37
C GLY A 47 -3.00 13.11 -5.95
N GLY A 48 -4.20 12.54 -5.81
CA GLY A 48 -4.80 12.23 -4.51
C GLY A 48 -4.26 10.92 -3.97
N TYR A 49 -3.91 10.89 -2.69
CA TYR A 49 -3.42 9.69 -2.01
C TYR A 49 -4.51 9.15 -1.09
N PHE A 50 -4.87 7.88 -1.27
CA PHE A 50 -5.88 7.19 -0.48
C PHE A 50 -5.33 5.87 0.04
N LEU A 51 -5.61 5.56 1.30
CA LEU A 51 -5.36 4.26 1.89
C LEU A 51 -6.69 3.56 2.13
N ILE A 52 -6.75 2.27 1.80
CA ILE A 52 -7.92 1.43 2.03
C ILE A 52 -7.43 0.23 2.82
N ASP A 53 -7.82 0.16 4.09
CA ASP A 53 -7.60 -1.02 4.91
C ASP A 53 -8.73 -2.01 4.64
N LEU A 54 -8.34 -3.23 4.30
CA LEU A 54 -9.27 -4.29 3.94
C LEU A 54 -8.75 -5.64 4.44
N GLU A 55 -9.70 -6.54 4.65
CA GLU A 55 -9.45 -7.96 4.88
C GLU A 55 -10.11 -8.76 3.78
N GLY A 56 -9.42 -9.77 3.28
CA GLY A 56 -9.95 -10.61 2.22
C GLY A 56 -9.02 -11.76 1.87
N PRO A 57 -9.47 -12.65 0.98
CA PRO A 57 -8.65 -13.76 0.51
C PRO A 57 -7.47 -13.25 -0.32
N PRO A 58 -6.31 -13.93 -0.31
CA PRO A 58 -5.12 -13.50 -1.06
C PRO A 58 -5.35 -13.44 -2.59
N SER A 59 -6.35 -14.17 -3.10
CA SER A 59 -6.76 -14.14 -4.51
C SER A 59 -7.30 -12.78 -4.98
N ILE A 60 -7.74 -11.89 -4.07
CA ILE A 60 -8.22 -10.57 -4.44
C ILE A 60 -7.10 -9.67 -4.97
N VAL A 61 -5.85 -9.90 -4.53
CA VAL A 61 -4.73 -9.01 -4.84
C VAL A 61 -4.47 -8.97 -6.35
N SER A 62 -4.38 -10.13 -7.01
CA SER A 62 -4.15 -10.20 -8.46
C SER A 62 -5.32 -9.63 -9.24
N THR A 63 -6.54 -10.07 -8.92
CA THR A 63 -7.75 -9.65 -9.64
C THR A 63 -8.01 -8.15 -9.51
N MET A 64 -7.78 -7.57 -8.34
CA MET A 64 -7.97 -6.14 -8.11
C MET A 64 -6.82 -5.31 -8.69
N MET A 65 -5.59 -5.83 -8.69
CA MET A 65 -4.48 -5.23 -9.42
C MET A 65 -4.76 -5.17 -10.92
N ASP A 66 -5.47 -6.13 -11.52
CA ASP A 66 -5.85 -6.02 -12.93
C ASP A 66 -6.99 -5.02 -13.15
N HIS A 67 -8.00 -5.04 -12.28
CA HIS A 67 -9.15 -4.12 -12.34
C HIS A 67 -8.72 -2.64 -12.25
N LEU A 68 -7.96 -2.29 -11.20
CA LEU A 68 -7.40 -0.95 -11.00
C LEU A 68 -6.36 -0.56 -12.06
N GLY A 69 -5.90 -1.51 -12.88
CA GLY A 69 -5.01 -1.22 -14.00
C GLY A 69 -5.67 -0.76 -15.27
N ARG A 70 -6.97 -1.03 -15.39
CA ARG A 70 -7.83 -0.59 -16.48
C ARG A 70 -8.54 0.71 -16.14
N ASP A 71 -8.70 1.02 -14.85
CA ASP A 71 -9.28 2.27 -14.39
C ASP A 71 -8.38 3.47 -14.75
N ILE A 72 -8.93 4.37 -15.58
CA ILE A 72 -8.21 5.54 -16.13
C ILE A 72 -7.88 6.57 -15.06
N ASP A 73 -8.70 6.66 -13.99
CA ASP A 73 -8.49 7.65 -12.93
C ASP A 73 -7.43 7.18 -11.91
N VAL A 74 -6.98 5.91 -12.00
CA VAL A 74 -5.97 5.33 -11.11
C VAL A 74 -4.59 5.36 -11.76
N ILE A 75 -3.81 6.37 -11.38
CA ILE A 75 -2.46 6.58 -11.94
C ILE A 75 -1.41 5.61 -11.38
N ARG A 76 -1.60 5.12 -10.16
CA ARG A 76 -0.74 4.16 -9.45
C ARG A 76 -1.55 3.42 -8.39
N ARG A 77 -1.26 2.14 -8.22
CA ARG A 77 -1.90 1.24 -7.25
C ARG A 77 -0.86 0.33 -6.61
N ALA A 78 -1.10 -0.05 -5.36
CA ALA A 78 -0.27 -1.02 -4.65
C ALA A 78 -1.11 -1.73 -3.58
N PHE A 79 -0.87 -3.02 -3.40
CA PHE A 79 -1.34 -3.78 -2.25
C PHE A 79 -0.13 -4.12 -1.40
N ILE A 80 -0.19 -3.77 -0.12
CA ILE A 80 0.87 -4.02 0.85
C ILE A 80 0.21 -4.72 2.04
N LYS A 81 0.90 -5.68 2.64
CA LYS A 81 0.43 -6.29 3.89
C LYS A 81 0.34 -5.20 4.96
N HIS A 82 -0.81 -5.07 5.59
CA HIS A 82 -1.00 -4.11 6.67
C HIS A 82 0.06 -4.40 7.77
N PRO A 83 0.83 -3.40 8.22
CA PRO A 83 1.88 -3.61 9.20
C PRO A 83 1.23 -3.99 10.53
N VAL A 84 1.31 -5.28 10.88
CA VAL A 84 0.94 -5.72 12.22
C VAL A 84 2.04 -5.20 13.15
N SER A 85 1.67 -4.41 14.16
CA SER A 85 2.59 -3.93 15.19
C SER A 85 3.10 -5.12 16.02
N LYS A 86 4.05 -5.87 15.47
CA LYS A 86 4.92 -6.76 16.23
C LYS A 86 6.07 -5.91 16.71
N THR A 87 5.81 -5.09 17.73
CA THR A 87 6.87 -4.45 18.49
C THR A 87 7.57 -5.55 19.28
N GLU A 88 8.60 -6.15 18.67
CA GLU A 88 9.61 -6.86 19.44
C GLU A 88 10.34 -5.85 20.32
N GLU A 89 10.57 -6.19 21.58
CA GLU A 89 11.29 -5.32 22.49
C GLU A 89 12.75 -5.19 22.01
N CYS A 90 13.11 -3.99 21.59
CA CYS A 90 14.48 -3.69 21.18
C CYS A 90 15.34 -3.55 22.44
N SER A 91 16.22 -4.52 22.70
CA SER A 91 17.17 -4.47 23.82
C SER A 91 18.28 -3.41 23.67
N GLY A 92 18.23 -2.61 22.60
CA GLY A 92 19.22 -1.58 22.29
C GLY A 92 20.48 -2.14 21.63
N ILE A 93 21.53 -1.31 21.58
CA ILE A 93 22.82 -1.72 21.04
C ILE A 93 23.49 -2.64 22.05
N ILE A 94 23.59 -3.92 21.71
CA ILE A 94 24.36 -4.90 22.49
C ILE A 94 25.84 -4.73 22.07
N PRO A 95 26.75 -4.38 22.99
CA PRO A 95 28.17 -4.22 22.65
C PRO A 95 28.73 -5.57 22.19
N ALA A 96 29.43 -5.57 21.05
CA ALA A 96 30.08 -6.77 20.56
C ALA A 96 31.27 -7.11 21.48
N ASN A 97 31.26 -8.32 22.05
CA ASN A 97 32.41 -8.84 22.76
C ASN A 97 33.46 -9.33 21.75
N TYR A 98 34.66 -8.75 21.80
CA TYR A 98 35.76 -9.08 20.88
C TYR A 98 36.48 -10.37 21.30
N GLU A 99 36.42 -10.73 22.59
CA GLU A 99 37.02 -11.95 23.15
C GLU A 99 36.43 -13.22 22.52
N ASP A 100 35.13 -13.23 22.25
CA ASP A 100 34.42 -14.38 21.66
C ASP A 100 34.84 -14.67 20.20
N LYS A 101 35.46 -13.70 19.52
CA LYS A 101 36.00 -13.86 18.16
C LYS A 101 37.44 -14.37 18.14
N LEU A 102 38.15 -14.32 19.26
CA LEU A 102 39.54 -14.77 19.39
C LEU A 102 39.64 -16.27 19.66
N ILE A 103 38.58 -16.89 20.19
CA ILE A 103 38.51 -18.34 20.39
C ILE A 103 38.09 -18.99 19.07
N ALA A 104 39.02 -19.08 18.12
CA ALA A 104 38.88 -20.01 17.01
C ALA A 104 38.75 -21.43 17.58
N LYS A 105 37.62 -22.11 17.30
CA LYS A 105 37.40 -23.52 17.63
C LYS A 105 38.62 -24.33 17.16
N LYS A 106 39.36 -24.89 18.12
CA LYS A 106 40.39 -25.89 17.89
C LYS A 106 39.74 -27.28 17.79
#